data_AF-A0A0H5NZ19-F1
#
_entry.id   AF-A0A0H5NZ19-F1
#
_cell.length_a   1.000
_cell.length_b   1.000
_cell.length_c   1.000
_cell.angle_alpha   90.00
_cell.angle_beta   90.00
_cell.angle_gamma   90.00
#
_symmetry.space_group_name_H-M   'P 1'
#
loop_
_entity.id
_entity.type
_entity.pdbx_description
1 polymer ?
#
loop_
_entity_poly.entity_id
_entity_poly.type
_entity_poly.pdbx_seq_one_letter_code
_entity_poly.pdbx_strand_id
1 'polypeptide(L)'
;MRRRAVRVGTMRESHMRIGSAIVLIWLLIGVVACVQRDYFDSGPVNCAGFGTIVVTTIAGPLNYMGVNPKVEDCNVPQPSP
;
A
#
# COMPACT_ATOMS: atom_id res chain seq x y z
N MET A 1 -0.98 -49.94 -15.60
CA MET A 1 -1.08 -48.48 -15.81
C MET A 1 -1.98 -47.86 -14.74
N ARG A 2 -1.45 -47.46 -13.59
CA ARG A 2 -2.16 -46.63 -12.61
C ARG A 2 -1.17 -45.58 -12.09
N ARG A 3 -1.30 -44.36 -12.61
CA ARG A 3 -0.43 -43.23 -12.30
C ARG A 3 -0.61 -42.89 -10.82
N ARG A 4 0.49 -42.88 -10.06
CA ARG A 4 0.50 -42.40 -8.68
C ARG A 4 0.11 -40.92 -8.70
N ALA A 5 -0.90 -40.55 -7.93
CA ALA A 5 -1.22 -39.16 -7.67
C ALA A 5 -0.01 -38.49 -7.00
N VAL A 6 0.60 -37.53 -7.67
CA VAL A 6 1.62 -36.66 -7.08
C VAL A 6 0.88 -35.73 -6.12
N ARG A 7 0.96 -36.02 -4.81
CA ARG A 7 0.52 -35.09 -3.77
C ARG A 7 1.50 -33.92 -3.79
N VAL A 8 1.12 -32.83 -4.45
CA VAL A 8 1.86 -31.56 -4.45
C VAL A 8 1.89 -31.07 -3.00
N GLY A 9 3.07 -31.13 -2.39
CA GLY A 9 3.27 -30.86 -0.98
C GLY A 9 2.92 -29.41 -0.59
N THR A 10 2.20 -29.31 0.51
CA THR A 10 1.71 -28.11 1.24
C THR A 10 2.82 -27.16 1.76
N MET A 11 4.09 -27.31 1.37
CA MET A 11 5.21 -26.52 1.89
C MET A 11 5.36 -25.12 1.27
N ARG A 12 4.85 -24.89 0.05
CA ARG A 12 4.82 -23.54 -0.56
C ARG A 12 3.63 -22.70 -0.07
N GLU A 13 2.64 -23.34 0.54
CA GLU A 13 1.34 -22.73 0.80
C GLU A 13 1.33 -21.88 2.07
N SER A 14 2.00 -22.32 3.15
CA SER A 14 2.01 -21.59 4.42
C SER A 14 2.67 -20.20 4.33
N HIS A 15 3.79 -20.08 3.60
CA HIS A 15 4.49 -18.80 3.43
C HIS A 15 3.68 -17.81 2.58
N MET A 16 3.04 -18.27 1.48
CA MET A 16 2.20 -17.40 0.65
C MET A 16 0.94 -16.94 1.37
N ARG A 17 0.33 -17.79 2.23
CA ARG A 17 -0.86 -17.45 3.02
C ARG A 17 -0.58 -16.36 4.07
N ILE A 18 0.60 -16.41 4.70
CA ILE A 18 0.98 -15.40 5.71
C ILE A 18 1.33 -14.07 5.02
N GLY A 19 2.11 -14.12 3.94
CA GLY A 19 2.44 -12.92 3.16
C GLY A 19 1.21 -12.20 2.63
N SER A 20 0.23 -12.94 2.07
CA SER A 20 -1.01 -12.35 1.59
C SER A 20 -1.86 -11.76 2.73
N ALA A 21 -1.94 -12.42 3.88
CA ALA A 21 -2.65 -11.89 5.04
C ALA A 21 -2.02 -10.57 5.55
N ILE A 22 -0.70 -10.48 5.59
CA ILE A 22 0.02 -9.26 5.96
C ILE A 22 -0.29 -8.12 4.98
N VAL A 23 -0.21 -8.38 3.67
CA VAL A 23 -0.52 -7.38 2.64
C VAL A 23 -1.98 -6.93 2.70
N LEU A 24 -2.92 -7.85 2.96
CA LEU A 24 -4.33 -7.49 3.12
C LEU A 24 -4.56 -6.58 4.33
N ILE A 25 -3.99 -6.93 5.49
CA ILE A 25 -4.09 -6.09 6.70
C ILE A 25 -3.48 -4.71 6.44
N TRP A 26 -2.33 -4.66 5.77
CA TRP A 26 -1.66 -3.43 5.38
C TRP A 26 -2.53 -2.56 4.47
N LEU A 27 -3.16 -3.14 3.45
CA LEU A 27 -4.08 -2.43 2.54
C LEU A 27 -5.32 -1.89 3.28
N LEU A 28 -5.90 -2.67 4.20
CA LEU A 28 -7.05 -2.25 4.99
C LEU A 28 -6.72 -1.04 5.86
N ILE A 29 -5.54 -1.03 6.51
CA ILE A 29 -5.06 0.12 7.29
C ILE A 29 -4.91 1.36 6.39
N GLY A 30 -4.36 1.19 5.19
CA GLY A 30 -4.21 2.26 4.21
C GLY A 30 -5.55 2.85 3.75
N VAL A 31 -6.56 2.01 3.49
CA VAL A 31 -7.92 2.45 3.14
C VAL A 31 -8.55 3.24 4.28
N VAL A 32 -8.44 2.75 5.52
CA VAL A 32 -8.93 3.45 6.71
C VAL A 32 -8.28 4.83 6.85
N ALA A 33 -6.98 4.96 6.57
CA ALA A 33 -6.29 6.26 6.59
C ALA A 33 -6.84 7.23 5.53
N CYS A 34 -7.19 6.73 4.33
CA CYS A 34 -7.81 7.55 3.29
C CYS A 34 -9.21 8.03 3.68
N VAL A 35 -10.01 7.17 4.34
CA VAL A 35 -11.33 7.56 4.87
C VAL A 35 -11.19 8.62 5.96
N GLN A 36 -10.26 8.45 6.91
CA GLN A 36 -10.01 9.45 7.96
C GLN A 36 -9.60 10.82 7.42
N ARG A 37 -9.04 10.86 6.21
CA ARG A 37 -8.54 12.08 5.57
C ARG A 37 -9.49 12.63 4.51
N ASP A 38 -10.69 12.03 4.41
CA ASP A 38 -11.76 12.42 3.49
C ASP A 38 -11.34 12.39 2.01
N TYR A 39 -10.36 11.56 1.64
CA TYR A 39 -9.82 11.51 0.28
C TYR A 39 -10.74 10.83 -0.74
N PHE A 40 -11.77 10.12 -0.28
CA PHE A 40 -12.74 9.49 -1.18
C PHE A 40 -13.86 10.44 -1.63
N ASP A 41 -14.14 11.49 -0.86
CA ASP A 41 -15.18 12.49 -1.16
C ASP A 41 -14.57 13.84 -1.64
N SER A 42 -13.24 13.93 -1.76
CA SER A 42 -12.55 15.15 -2.17
C SER A 42 -12.60 15.37 -3.70
N GLY A 43 -13.65 16.02 -4.19
CA GLY A 43 -13.69 16.68 -5.52
C GLY A 43 -13.59 15.75 -6.76
N PRO A 44 -13.41 16.33 -7.97
CA PRO A 44 -13.35 15.55 -9.21
C PRO A 44 -12.18 14.57 -9.21
N VAL A 45 -12.42 13.31 -9.58
CA VAL A 45 -11.39 12.27 -9.68
C VAL A 45 -10.37 12.67 -10.75
N ASN A 46 -9.22 13.15 -10.31
CA ASN A 46 -8.12 13.59 -11.17
C ASN A 46 -6.82 12.85 -10.81
N CYS A 47 -5.79 12.93 -11.66
CA CYS A 47 -4.52 12.23 -11.46
C CYS A 47 -3.87 12.55 -10.11
N ALA A 48 -4.02 13.78 -9.62
CA ALA A 48 -3.49 14.19 -8.34
C ALA A 48 -4.22 13.51 -7.18
N GLY A 49 -5.56 13.54 -7.15
CA GLY A 49 -6.37 12.90 -6.12
C GLY A 49 -6.19 11.38 -6.11
N PHE A 50 -6.21 10.74 -7.29
CA PHE A 50 -5.92 9.30 -7.40
C PHE A 50 -4.52 8.96 -6.90
N GLY A 51 -3.52 9.76 -7.29
CA GLY A 51 -2.14 9.62 -6.81
C GLY A 51 -2.05 9.74 -5.29
N THR A 52 -2.76 10.69 -4.68
CA THR A 52 -2.81 10.87 -3.23
C THR A 52 -3.41 9.67 -2.51
N ILE A 53 -4.51 9.08 -3.01
CA ILE A 53 -5.13 7.89 -2.42
C ILE A 53 -4.17 6.70 -2.48
N VAL A 54 -3.56 6.46 -3.65
CA VAL A 54 -2.61 5.35 -3.85
C VAL A 54 -1.39 5.52 -2.94
N VAL A 55 -0.75 6.70 -2.97
CA VAL A 55 0.39 6.99 -2.10
C VAL A 55 0.02 6.86 -0.64
N THR A 56 -1.15 7.33 -0.20
CA THR A 56 -1.57 7.25 1.21
C THR A 56 -1.83 5.81 1.65
N THR A 57 -2.44 4.99 0.78
CA THR A 57 -2.69 3.57 1.06
C THR A 57 -1.38 2.80 1.26
N ILE A 58 -0.33 3.18 0.53
CA ILE A 58 0.99 2.53 0.60
C ILE A 58 1.86 3.13 1.71
N ALA A 59 2.01 4.45 1.71
CA ALA A 59 2.88 5.18 2.61
C ALA A 59 2.32 5.26 4.04
N GLY A 60 1.00 5.22 4.23
CA GLY A 60 0.39 5.25 5.57
C GLY A 60 0.90 4.10 6.44
N PRO A 61 0.69 2.84 6.03
CA PRO A 61 1.24 1.69 6.73
C PRO A 61 2.78 1.64 6.80
N LEU A 62 3.50 2.12 5.77
CA LEU A 62 4.98 2.20 5.81
C LEU A 62 5.51 3.23 6.81
N ASN A 63 4.81 4.34 7.03
CA ASN A 63 5.14 5.31 8.07
C ASN A 63 4.97 4.71 9.48
N TYR A 64 3.99 3.82 9.70
CA TYR A 64 3.88 3.06 10.95
C TYR A 64 5.03 2.06 11.15
N MET A 65 5.68 1.63 10.06
CA MET A 65 6.90 0.83 10.09
C MET A 65 8.17 1.69 10.26
N GLY A 66 8.04 3.00 10.49
CA GLY A 66 9.16 3.92 10.74
C GLY A 66 9.90 4.38 9.48
N VAL A 67 9.38 4.07 8.28
CA VAL A 67 9.94 4.57 7.03
C VAL A 67 9.47 6.00 6.82
N ASN A 68 10.35 6.97 7.06
CA ASN A 68 10.08 8.40 6.87
C ASN A 68 10.85 8.92 5.64
N PRO A 69 10.28 8.82 4.43
CA PRO A 69 10.94 9.30 3.22
C PRO A 69 10.99 10.83 3.22
N LYS A 70 12.19 11.39 3.44
CA LYS A 70 12.44 12.82 3.22
C LYS A 70 12.82 13.03 1.77
N VAL A 71 12.32 14.11 1.20
CA VAL A 71 12.86 14.62 -0.06
C VAL A 71 14.15 15.36 0.30
N GLU A 72 15.29 14.74 0.02
CA GLU A 72 16.61 15.28 0.37
C GLU A 72 16.95 16.53 -0.48
N ASP A 73 16.36 16.66 -1.68
CA ASP A 73 16.59 17.77 -2.61
C ASP A 73 15.26 18.45 -2.99
N CYS A 74 14.77 19.32 -2.11
CA CYS A 74 13.68 20.24 -2.42
C CYS A 74 14.24 21.59 -2.89
N ASN A 75 14.49 21.74 -4.20
CA ASN A 75 14.81 23.04 -4.78
C ASN A 75 13.50 23.82 -5.03
N VAL A 76 12.95 24.37 -3.95
CA VAL A 76 11.72 25.16 -4.00
C VAL A 76 12.10 26.61 -4.35
N PRO A 77 11.54 27.19 -5.42
CA PRO A 77 11.83 28.59 -5.77
C PRO A 77 11.42 29.50 -4.61
N GLN A 78 12.25 30.49 -4.29
CA GLN A 78 11.93 31.46 -3.25
C GLN A 78 10.67 32.25 -3.68
N PRO A 79 9.71 32.46 -2.76
CA PRO A 79 8.52 33.23 -3.07
C PRO A 79 8.91 34.63 -3.51
N SER A 80 8.31 35.10 -4.60
CA SER A 80 8.48 36.47 -5.07
C SER A 80 7.81 37.45 -4.11
N PRO A 81 8.33 38.68 -3.93
CA PRO A 81 7.74 39.70 -3.08
C PRO A 81 6.28 40.04 -3.43
#